data_AF-A0A7I7U912-F1
#
_entry.id   AF-A0A7I7U912-F1
#
_cell.length_a   1.000
_cell.length_b   1.000
_cell.length_c   1.000
_cell.angle_alpha   90.00
_cell.angle_beta   90.00
_cell.angle_gamma   90.00
#
_symmetry.space_group_name_H-M   'P 1'
#
loop_
_entity.id
_entity.type
_entity.pdbx_description
1 polymer ?
#
loop_
_entity_poly.entity_id
_entity_poly.type
_entity_poly.pdbx_seq_one_letter_code
_entity_poly.pdbx_strand_id
1 'polypeptide(L)'
;MGGETWRRLRVTFPRDIATHSTVQTFYVDDTGLLRRHDYDVDIQGSNPAARYLLDPVTVQGIVLPSRLRIFPRNDDNTAAADPLIVSVDLSDFAFE
;
A
#
# COMPACT_ATOMS: atom_id res chain seq x y z
N MET A 1 9.40 13.76 -9.73
CA MET A 1 8.72 13.13 -8.57
C MET A 1 9.80 12.53 -7.68
N GLY A 2 10.46 13.35 -6.85
CA GLY A 2 11.58 12.88 -6.03
C GLY A 2 11.79 13.84 -4.88
N GLY A 3 11.86 13.30 -3.66
CA GLY A 3 12.14 14.09 -2.46
C GLY A 3 11.50 13.57 -1.19
N GLU A 4 10.41 12.79 -1.28
CA GLU A 4 9.82 12.22 -0.08
C GLU A 4 10.64 11.03 0.42
N THR A 5 11.06 11.11 1.68
CA THR A 5 11.68 10.00 2.39
C THR A 5 10.60 9.32 3.23
N TRP A 6 10.41 8.02 3.03
CA TRP A 6 9.46 7.24 3.81
C TRP A 6 10.19 6.32 4.79
N ARG A 7 9.69 6.24 6.03
CA ARG A 7 10.13 5.26 7.01
C ARG A 7 9.58 3.89 6.64
N ARG A 8 10.47 2.91 6.52
CA ARG A 8 10.15 1.53 6.16
C ARG A 8 10.01 0.66 7.40
N LEU A 9 8.85 0.04 7.59
CA LEU A 9 8.57 -0.92 8.65
C LEU A 9 8.25 -2.28 8.04
N ARG A 10 9.15 -3.26 8.23
CA ARG A 10 8.91 -4.66 7.84
C ARG A 10 8.30 -5.41 9.02
N VAL A 11 7.13 -6.00 8.82
CA VAL A 11 6.37 -6.74 9.83
C VAL A 11 6.29 -8.20 9.42
N THR A 12 6.53 -9.09 10.37
CA THR A 12 6.25 -10.52 10.24
C THR A 12 5.09 -10.85 11.17
N PHE A 13 3.94 -11.17 10.60
CA PHE A 13 2.75 -11.52 11.36
C PHE A 13 2.85 -12.96 11.89
N PRO A 14 2.33 -13.25 13.09
CA PRO A 14 2.22 -14.61 13.58
C PRO A 14 1.16 -15.39 12.79
N ARG A 15 1.27 -16.72 12.78
CA ARG A 15 0.48 -17.61 11.92
C ARG A 15 -1.03 -17.60 12.19
N ASP A 16 -1.42 -17.21 13.40
CA ASP A 16 -2.80 -17.12 13.84
C ASP A 16 -3.51 -15.84 13.37
N ILE A 17 -2.78 -14.86 12.83
CA ILE A 17 -3.38 -13.67 12.20
C ILE A 17 -3.51 -13.92 10.70
N ALA A 18 -4.75 -14.07 10.23
CA ALA A 18 -5.07 -14.16 8.82
C ALA A 18 -4.72 -12.82 8.13
N THR A 19 -3.73 -12.87 7.23
CA THR A 19 -3.29 -11.71 6.45
C THR A 19 -3.05 -12.10 4.99
N HIS A 20 -2.85 -11.09 4.13
CA HIS A 20 -2.55 -11.33 2.70
C HIS A 20 -1.20 -12.04 2.48
N SER A 21 -0.25 -11.84 3.40
CA SER A 21 1.05 -12.51 3.42
C SER A 21 1.65 -12.44 4.82
N THR A 22 2.44 -13.44 5.20
CA THR A 22 3.11 -13.50 6.52
C THR A 22 4.04 -12.32 6.74
N VAL A 23 4.77 -11.91 5.69
CA VAL A 23 5.70 -10.78 5.75
C VAL A 23 5.18 -9.64 4.87
N GLN A 24 5.09 -8.46 5.47
CA GLN A 24 4.60 -7.25 4.81
C GLN A 24 5.54 -6.09 5.13
N THR A 25 5.56 -5.08 4.25
CA THR A 25 6.37 -3.88 4.47
C THR A 25 5.53 -2.63 4.28
N PHE A 26 5.55 -1.74 5.27
CA PHE A 26 4.80 -0.50 5.28
C PHE A 26 5.76 0.69 5.12
N TYR A 27 5.38 1.67 4.31
CA TYR A 27 6.17 2.88 4.07
C TYR A 27 5.34 4.09 4.52
N VAL A 28 5.80 4.72 5.57
CA VAL A 28 5.10 5.80 6.26
C VAL A 28 5.86 7.11 6.03
N ASP A 29 5.17 8.16 5.63
CA ASP A 29 5.79 9.49 5.49
C ASP A 29 6.08 10.16 6.85
N ASP A 30 6.61 11.38 6.80
CA ASP A 30 6.93 12.19 7.97
C ASP A 30 5.69 12.67 8.73
N THR A 31 4.54 12.76 8.06
CA THR A 31 3.24 13.07 8.68
C THR A 31 2.58 11.87 9.36
N GLY A 32 3.15 10.67 9.21
CA GLY A 32 2.62 9.44 9.80
C GLY A 32 1.60 8.72 8.91
N LEU A 33 1.43 9.14 7.66
CA LEU A 33 0.51 8.51 6.72
C LEU A 33 1.19 7.38 5.95
N LEU A 34 0.45 6.28 5.74
CA LEU A 34 0.91 5.17 4.91
C LEU A 34 0.84 5.57 3.43
N ARG A 35 1.97 5.50 2.72
CA ARG A 35 2.08 5.86 1.30
C ARG A 35 2.24 4.65 0.40
N ARG A 36 2.88 3.60 0.92
CA ARG A 36 3.04 2.31 0.22
C ARG A 36 2.95 1.14 1.19
N HIS A 37 2.40 0.04 0.72
CA HIS A 37 2.28 -1.24 1.42
C HIS A 37 2.69 -2.37 0.47
N ASP A 38 3.74 -3.11 0.83
CA ASP A 38 4.21 -4.24 0.07
C ASP A 38 3.82 -5.54 0.74
N TYR A 39 3.35 -6.50 -0.06
CA TYR A 39 3.03 -7.85 0.34
C TYR A 39 3.17 -8.77 -0.86
N ASP A 40 3.31 -10.07 -0.61
CA ASP A 40 3.40 -11.08 -1.66
C ASP A 40 2.07 -11.84 -1.70
N VAL A 41 1.37 -11.84 -2.83
CA VAL A 41 0.03 -12.42 -2.91
C VAL A 41 0.14 -13.95 -2.93
N ASP A 42 -0.10 -14.58 -1.77
CA ASP A 42 0.06 -16.04 -1.59
C ASP A 42 -1.01 -16.88 -2.31
N ILE A 43 -2.05 -16.26 -2.88
CA ILE A 43 -3.20 -16.96 -3.51
C ILE A 43 -2.85 -17.51 -4.92
N GLN A 44 -1.86 -16.93 -5.62
CA GLN A 44 -1.40 -17.38 -6.94
C GLN A 44 0.12 -17.15 -7.09
N GLY A 45 0.94 -18.05 -6.52
CA GLY A 45 2.38 -18.10 -6.83
C GLY A 45 3.27 -17.06 -6.14
N SER A 46 2.81 -16.41 -5.06
CA SER A 46 3.56 -15.40 -4.30
C SER A 46 4.03 -14.22 -5.16
N ASN A 47 3.10 -13.57 -5.87
CA ASN A 47 3.42 -12.41 -6.70
C ASN A 47 3.70 -11.17 -5.84
N PRO A 48 4.91 -10.58 -5.90
CA PRO A 48 5.22 -9.37 -5.16
C PRO A 48 4.40 -8.18 -5.63
N ALA A 49 3.72 -7.51 -4.70
CA ALA A 49 2.89 -6.35 -4.99
C ALA A 49 3.42 -5.09 -4.29
N ALA A 50 3.37 -3.97 -5.01
CA ALA A 50 3.55 -2.63 -4.48
C ALA A 50 2.21 -1.90 -4.50
N ARG A 51 1.57 -1.74 -3.34
CA ARG A 51 0.29 -1.04 -3.18
C ARG A 51 0.54 0.39 -2.75
N TYR A 52 0.18 1.35 -3.59
CA TYR A 52 0.25 2.78 -3.31
C TYR A 52 -1.08 3.32 -2.81
N LEU A 53 -1.01 4.13 -1.75
CA LEU A 53 -2.11 4.90 -1.19
C LEU A 53 -1.86 6.36 -1.57
N LEU A 54 -2.75 6.90 -2.39
CA LEU A 54 -2.55 8.15 -3.09
C LEU A 54 -3.69 9.12 -2.76
N ASP A 55 -3.40 10.40 -3.00
CA ASP A 55 -4.33 11.52 -2.86
C ASP A 55 -5.11 11.48 -1.54
N PRO A 56 -4.42 11.72 -0.41
CA PRO A 56 -5.08 11.76 0.88
C PRO A 56 -6.13 12.86 0.91
N VAL A 57 -7.32 12.52 1.42
CA VAL A 57 -8.42 13.45 1.69
C VAL A 57 -8.75 13.39 3.18
N THR A 58 -9.20 14.51 3.74
CA THR A 58 -9.66 14.56 5.14
C THR A 58 -11.18 14.60 5.16
N VAL A 59 -11.78 13.64 5.86
CA VAL A 59 -13.23 13.50 5.99
C VAL A 59 -13.55 13.42 7.47
N GLN A 60 -14.28 14.40 7.99
CA GLN A 60 -14.63 14.48 9.42
C GLN A 60 -13.43 14.33 10.38
N GLY A 61 -12.25 14.82 9.97
CA GLY A 61 -11.01 14.74 10.74
C GLY A 61 -10.21 13.45 10.57
N ILE A 62 -10.69 12.48 9.78
CA ILE A 62 -9.96 11.25 9.44
C ILE A 62 -9.32 11.40 8.07
N VAL A 63 -8.01 11.10 7.97
CA VAL A 63 -7.29 11.11 6.69
C VAL A 63 -7.38 9.74 6.03
N LEU A 64 -7.88 9.72 4.80
CA LEU A 64 -8.10 8.52 4.01
C LEU A 64 -7.46 8.68 2.63
N PRO A 65 -6.95 7.62 1.99
CA PRO A 65 -6.57 7.69 0.59
C PRO A 65 -7.81 7.72 -0.29
N SER A 66 -7.87 8.64 -1.26
CA SER A 66 -8.91 8.63 -2.29
C SER A 66 -8.56 7.77 -3.49
N ARG A 67 -7.28 7.41 -3.66
CA ARG A 67 -6.83 6.54 -4.74
C ARG A 67 -5.95 5.40 -4.26
N LEU A 68 -6.17 4.21 -4.80
CA LEU A 68 -5.35 3.02 -4.62
C LEU A 68 -4.82 2.51 -5.95
N ARG A 69 -3.54 2.21 -6.04
CA ARG A 69 -2.92 1.57 -7.20
C ARG A 69 -2.03 0.42 -6.77
N ILE A 70 -2.14 -0.73 -7.43
CA ILE A 70 -1.29 -1.90 -7.17
C ILE A 70 -0.55 -2.26 -8.45
N PHE A 71 0.77 -2.38 -8.35
CA PHE A 71 1.65 -2.81 -9.43
C PHE A 71 2.45 -4.04 -8.99
N PRO A 72 2.99 -4.84 -9.93
CA PRO A 72 4.04 -5.79 -9.61
C PRO A 72 5.22 -5.05 -8.97
N ARG A 73 5.88 -5.69 -8.02
CA ARG A 73 7.10 -5.18 -7.38
C ARG A 73 8.31 -5.92 -7.93
N ASN A 74 9.27 -5.16 -8.46
CA ASN A 74 10.54 -5.66 -8.95
C ASN A 74 11.46 -6.05 -7.77
N ASP A 75 12.50 -6.84 -8.07
CA ASP A 75 13.49 -7.29 -7.09
C ASP A 75 14.29 -6.14 -6.46
N ASP A 76 14.47 -5.04 -7.20
CA ASP A 76 15.09 -3.80 -6.72
C ASP A 76 14.14 -2.94 -5.86
N ASN A 77 12.98 -3.49 -5.51
CA ASN A 77 11.92 -2.86 -4.71
C ASN A 77 11.20 -1.68 -5.41
N THR A 78 11.46 -1.44 -6.70
CA THR A 78 10.66 -0.52 -7.50
C THR A 78 9.32 -1.15 -7.89
N ALA A 79 8.32 -0.33 -8.19
CA ALA A 79 7.11 -0.81 -8.84
C ALA A 79 7.37 -0.93 -10.34
N ALA A 80 6.92 -2.02 -10.95
CA ALA A 80 6.90 -2.14 -12.40
C ALA A 80 6.00 -1.05 -13.01
N ALA A 81 6.34 -0.58 -14.21
CA ALA A 81 5.56 0.44 -14.90
C ALA A 81 4.18 -0.09 -15.33
N ASP A 82 4.12 -1.37 -15.67
CA ASP A 82 2.93 -2.07 -16.12
C ASP A 82 3.03 -3.58 -15.78
N PRO A 83 1.90 -4.30 -15.69
CA PRO A 83 0.54 -3.75 -15.71
C PRO A 83 0.15 -3.09 -14.39
N LEU A 84 -0.81 -2.17 -14.44
CA LEU A 84 -1.59 -1.77 -13.27
C LEU A 84 -2.53 -2.93 -12.90
N ILE A 85 -2.24 -3.63 -11.79
CA ILE A 85 -2.99 -4.82 -11.36
C ILE A 85 -4.36 -4.42 -10.80
N VAL A 86 -4.39 -3.40 -9.94
CA VAL A 86 -5.62 -2.92 -9.31
C VAL A 86 -5.64 -1.39 -9.34
N SER A 87 -6.77 -0.84 -9.76
CA SER A 87 -7.08 0.59 -9.71
C SER A 87 -8.36 0.81 -8.92
N VAL A 88 -8.30 1.60 -7.85
CA VAL A 88 -9.49 2.02 -7.09
C VAL A 88 -9.47 3.53 -6.94
N ASP A 89 -10.58 4.16 -7.29
CA ASP A 89 -10.83 5.59 -7.06
C ASP A 89 -12.08 5.70 -6.19
N LEU A 90 -11.97 6.44 -5.10
CA LEU A 90 -12.99 6.61 -4.09
C LEU A 90 -13.41 8.08 -4.01
N SER A 91 -14.71 8.29 -3.95
CA SER A 91 -15.35 9.60 -3.77
C SER A 91 -16.50 9.50 -2.77
N ASP A 92 -17.13 10.62 -2.47
CA ASP A 92 -18.39 10.68 -1.71
C ASP A 92 -18.31 10.01 -0.34
N PHE A 93 -17.19 10.24 0.36
CA PHE A 93 -16.97 9.72 1.70
C PHE A 93 -18.02 10.25 2.68
N ALA A 94 -18.74 9.32 3.30
CA ALA A 94 -19.66 9.58 4.40
C ALA A 94 -19.43 8.55 5.51
N PHE A 95 -19.49 9.03 6.75
CA PHE A 95 -19.57 8.18 7.93
C PHE A 95 -20.94 8.42 8.58
N GLU A 96 -21.61 7.34 8.95
CA GLU A 96 -22.88 7.33 9.67
C GLU A 96 -22.68 6.84 11.11
#